data_AF-A0A267MRE1-F1
#
_entry.id   AF-A0A267MRE1-F1
#
_cell.length_a   1.000
_cell.length_b   1.000
_cell.length_c   1.000
_cell.angle_alpha   90.00
_cell.angle_beta   90.00
_cell.angle_gamma   90.00
#
_symmetry.space_group_name_H-M   'P 1'
#
loop_
_entity.id
_entity.type
_entity.pdbx_description
1 polymer ?
#
loop_
_entity_poly.entity_id
_entity_poly.type
_entity_poly.pdbx_seq_one_letter_code
_entity_poly.pdbx_strand_id
1 'polypeptide(L)'
;MNIVVKLNTKENTIFTLENYGVSDMSTPDTIKSLIKNSDFITHYYMEKKICKINNINEFIDYLFLVFINSYENCVEYILDPYKKEFEKFLSFATSRMVLYSKSCIINYIRNHYKEIFSYEDEYIEHGLHELTLKFFIEYNKGIINSGIMDYLIENKPIFVFDNLDKLYSIIKKYDNEYLKKLFTSETCFQELSKYRFNDVCNFSVYLYKNNSKELVKDIEDKIYTYCMQQLSNIERKHVYNVQLILNEAQKTLVKIKSKYAPVLASKLDNITNKASDYLREHGQVHEYELSSKPYYDWMKKLDDKNVDTFSKYMTISHDISSKTELWESRLQKDAENYKPSIVDLVSTSVSTNDYFSYGKIKTVDLKINYYMMSLYYWVDQQRSQEFIHTMISVIESIYSEIGFHYNEEDIVKDVIQLKAALIDALDKNENNYLSHMTAFFTISFLEKILRNIYCQLKDDGFFLTSSTTLGSMLGKNDNVDSKMEKIIGTDHIKWIRYYFLSDGDSIGENLRNRIAHFKDIRIGDIQTPQLIKIVWLVVSTINSILINIMNNDIDND
;
A
#
# COMPACT_ATOMS: atom_id res chain seq x y z
N MET A 1 -14.89 34.29 6.75
CA MET A 1 -14.94 32.84 6.94
C MET A 1 -15.27 32.20 5.61
N ASN A 2 -14.37 31.36 5.11
CA ASN A 2 -14.53 30.61 3.86
C ASN A 2 -15.60 29.49 3.99
N ILE A 3 -15.94 28.86 2.88
CA ILE A 3 -16.96 27.81 2.75
C ILE A 3 -16.60 26.55 3.55
N VAL A 4 -15.33 26.16 3.56
CA VAL A 4 -14.86 24.95 4.27
C VAL A 4 -15.10 25.11 5.77
N VAL A 5 -14.72 26.25 6.34
CA VAL A 5 -14.96 26.55 7.75
C VAL A 5 -16.45 26.68 8.06
N LYS A 6 -17.27 27.20 7.12
CA LYS A 6 -18.74 27.24 7.28
C LYS A 6 -19.37 25.86 7.26
N LEU A 7 -18.92 24.96 6.39
CA LEU A 7 -19.41 23.57 6.31
C LEU A 7 -19.04 22.79 7.58
N ASN A 8 -17.83 22.98 8.10
CA ASN A 8 -17.43 22.37 9.37
C ASN A 8 -18.30 22.87 10.53
N THR A 9 -18.44 24.20 10.66
CA THR A 9 -19.14 24.80 11.81
C THR A 9 -20.67 24.68 11.76
N LYS A 10 -21.29 24.61 10.57
CA LYS A 10 -22.75 24.60 10.43
C LYS A 10 -23.34 23.23 10.05
N GLU A 11 -22.62 22.47 9.25
CA GLU A 11 -23.08 21.18 8.71
C GLU A 11 -22.28 19.99 9.26
N ASN A 12 -21.36 20.24 10.20
CA ASN A 12 -20.47 19.23 10.80
C ASN A 12 -19.77 18.35 9.75
N THR A 13 -19.35 18.97 8.63
CA THR A 13 -18.71 18.30 7.50
C THR A 13 -17.35 18.92 7.23
N ILE A 14 -16.29 18.10 7.21
CA ILE A 14 -14.90 18.51 7.02
C ILE A 14 -14.49 18.23 5.56
N PHE A 15 -13.79 19.18 4.94
CA PHE A 15 -13.20 19.02 3.61
C PHE A 15 -11.74 19.48 3.63
N THR A 16 -10.86 18.72 2.97
CA THR A 16 -9.41 18.99 2.95
C THR A 16 -8.91 19.69 1.69
N LEU A 17 -9.78 19.89 0.68
CA LEU A 17 -9.42 20.33 -0.68
C LEU A 17 -8.53 19.35 -1.46
N GLU A 18 -8.44 18.10 -1.02
CA GLU A 18 -7.61 17.08 -1.67
C GLU A 18 -8.45 16.07 -2.45
N ASN A 19 -8.08 15.88 -3.71
CA ASN A 19 -8.67 14.82 -4.53
C ASN A 19 -7.68 13.64 -4.62
N TYR A 20 -8.04 12.57 -3.93
CA TYR A 20 -7.26 11.33 -3.86
C TYR A 20 -7.50 10.39 -5.06
N GLY A 21 -8.43 10.75 -5.96
CA GLY A 21 -8.75 10.01 -7.18
C GLY A 21 -9.83 8.95 -6.99
N VAL A 22 -10.32 8.41 -8.11
CA VAL A 22 -11.43 7.44 -8.16
C VAL A 22 -11.17 6.19 -7.32
N SER A 23 -9.90 5.80 -7.20
CA SER A 23 -9.48 4.58 -6.51
C SER A 23 -9.32 4.74 -4.99
N ASP A 24 -9.61 5.91 -4.43
CA ASP A 24 -9.48 6.17 -2.99
C ASP A 24 -10.84 6.09 -2.27
N MET A 25 -10.88 5.47 -1.08
CA MET A 25 -12.11 5.29 -0.30
C MET A 25 -12.71 6.60 0.20
N SER A 26 -11.89 7.64 0.41
CA SER A 26 -12.39 8.95 0.81
C SER A 26 -13.12 9.67 -0.32
N THR A 27 -12.88 9.29 -1.59
CA THR A 27 -13.51 9.93 -2.75
C THR A 27 -15.02 9.72 -2.79
N PRO A 28 -15.56 8.47 -2.67
CA PRO A 28 -17.01 8.25 -2.53
C PRO A 28 -17.64 9.03 -1.36
N ASP A 29 -17.02 9.01 -0.18
CA ASP A 29 -17.54 9.71 1.00
C ASP A 29 -17.51 11.24 0.83
N THR A 30 -16.48 11.75 0.17
CA THR A 30 -16.37 13.16 -0.19
C THR A 30 -17.46 13.56 -1.17
N ILE A 31 -17.68 12.77 -2.24
CA ILE A 31 -18.73 13.02 -3.23
C ILE A 31 -20.11 12.96 -2.58
N LYS A 32 -20.37 11.97 -1.71
CA LYS A 32 -21.61 11.86 -0.94
C LYS A 32 -21.83 13.09 -0.06
N SER A 33 -20.78 13.56 0.61
CA SER A 33 -20.82 14.77 1.43
C SER A 33 -21.05 16.03 0.59
N LEU A 34 -20.48 16.12 -0.61
CA LEU A 34 -20.72 17.22 -1.56
C LEU A 34 -22.17 17.24 -2.04
N ILE A 35 -22.74 16.09 -2.41
CA ILE A 35 -24.14 15.95 -2.84
C ILE A 35 -25.08 16.35 -1.69
N LYS A 36 -24.86 15.79 -0.50
CA LYS A 36 -25.67 16.08 0.71
C LYS A 36 -25.69 17.57 1.07
N ASN A 37 -24.57 18.26 0.88
CA ASN A 37 -24.42 19.68 1.20
C ASN A 37 -24.60 20.60 -0.03
N SER A 38 -25.04 20.08 -1.17
CA SER A 38 -25.07 20.81 -2.43
C SER A 38 -25.95 22.07 -2.39
N ASP A 39 -27.10 22.02 -1.70
CA ASP A 39 -27.99 23.17 -1.52
C ASP A 39 -27.33 24.29 -0.71
N PHE A 40 -26.68 23.93 0.41
CA PHE A 40 -25.97 24.90 1.25
C PHE A 40 -24.82 25.56 0.49
N ILE A 41 -24.03 24.75 -0.22
CA ILE A 41 -22.92 25.23 -1.05
C ILE A 41 -23.44 26.15 -2.16
N THR A 42 -24.51 25.75 -2.83
CA THR A 42 -25.15 26.53 -3.91
C THR A 42 -25.61 27.88 -3.39
N HIS A 43 -26.33 27.91 -2.27
CA HIS A 43 -26.81 29.12 -1.63
C HIS A 43 -25.65 30.06 -1.24
N TYR A 44 -24.59 29.52 -0.64
CA TYR A 44 -23.40 30.30 -0.28
C TYR A 44 -22.77 31.04 -1.47
N TYR A 45 -22.66 30.39 -2.62
CA TYR A 45 -22.10 31.00 -3.83
C TYR A 45 -23.08 31.91 -4.57
N MET A 46 -24.40 31.73 -4.40
CA MET A 46 -25.41 32.64 -4.96
C MET A 46 -25.40 34.02 -4.29
N GLU A 47 -25.18 34.06 -2.98
CA GLU A 47 -25.16 35.31 -2.20
C GLU A 47 -23.84 36.10 -2.33
N LYS A 48 -22.77 35.44 -2.78
CA LYS A 48 -21.46 36.06 -2.89
C LYS A 48 -21.28 36.84 -4.19
N LYS A 49 -20.56 37.96 -4.07
CA LYS A 49 -20.08 38.72 -5.24
C LYS A 49 -18.87 38.01 -5.86
N ILE A 50 -19.14 37.11 -6.80
CA ILE A 50 -18.14 36.31 -7.49
C ILE A 50 -17.57 37.11 -8.67
N CYS A 51 -16.35 37.63 -8.54
CA CYS A 51 -15.56 38.21 -9.64
C CYS A 51 -14.14 38.68 -9.26
N LYS A 52 -13.79 38.70 -7.97
CA LYS A 52 -12.47 39.12 -7.47
C LYS A 52 -12.04 38.27 -6.28
N ILE A 53 -10.72 38.17 -6.09
CA ILE A 53 -10.08 37.51 -4.95
C ILE A 53 -9.23 38.58 -4.26
N ASN A 54 -9.63 39.00 -3.07
CA ASN A 54 -8.98 40.09 -2.32
C ASN A 54 -8.29 39.60 -1.04
N ASN A 55 -8.58 38.38 -0.59
CA ASN A 55 -8.06 37.81 0.64
C ASN A 55 -8.04 36.27 0.58
N ILE A 56 -7.35 35.65 1.55
CA ILE A 56 -7.13 34.21 1.56
C ILE A 56 -8.43 33.39 1.66
N ASN A 57 -9.46 33.91 2.34
CA ASN A 57 -10.75 33.21 2.41
C ASN A 57 -11.44 33.13 1.05
N GLU A 58 -11.43 34.23 0.29
CA GLU A 58 -11.98 34.25 -1.08
C GLU A 58 -11.16 33.35 -2.02
N PHE A 59 -9.86 33.23 -1.78
CA PHE A 59 -9.02 32.31 -2.53
C PHE A 59 -9.35 30.84 -2.21
N ILE A 60 -9.51 30.49 -0.93
CA ILE A 60 -9.96 29.15 -0.49
C ILE A 60 -11.34 28.82 -1.07
N ASP A 61 -12.28 29.77 -1.11
CA ASP A 61 -13.58 29.55 -1.74
C ASP A 61 -13.42 29.25 -3.25
N TYR A 62 -12.57 30.00 -3.95
CA TYR A 62 -12.27 29.69 -5.34
C TYR A 62 -11.67 28.28 -5.49
N LEU A 63 -10.71 27.90 -4.66
CA LEU A 63 -10.11 26.57 -4.66
C LEU A 63 -11.12 25.46 -4.33
N PHE A 64 -12.11 25.73 -3.49
CA PHE A 64 -13.18 24.77 -3.21
C PHE A 64 -14.03 24.47 -4.45
N LEU A 65 -14.28 25.45 -5.32
CA LEU A 65 -14.94 25.21 -6.62
C LEU A 65 -14.06 24.35 -7.55
N VAL A 66 -12.74 24.59 -7.55
CA VAL A 66 -11.77 23.78 -8.31
C VAL A 66 -11.75 22.34 -7.79
N PHE A 67 -11.77 22.18 -6.46
CA PHE A 67 -11.85 20.90 -5.77
C PHE A 67 -13.11 20.12 -6.17
N ILE A 68 -14.30 20.72 -6.16
CA ILE A 68 -15.54 20.07 -6.61
C ILE A 68 -15.39 19.57 -8.06
N ASN A 69 -14.93 20.43 -8.97
CA ASN A 69 -14.79 20.07 -10.39
C ASN A 69 -13.71 19.02 -10.65
N SER A 70 -12.76 18.82 -9.75
CA SER A 70 -11.75 17.79 -9.90
C SER A 70 -12.32 16.36 -9.89
N TYR A 71 -13.56 16.18 -9.42
CA TYR A 71 -14.28 14.91 -9.43
C TYR A 71 -15.11 14.67 -10.70
N GLU A 72 -14.95 15.48 -11.76
CA GLU A 72 -15.64 15.26 -13.05
C GLU A 72 -15.40 13.85 -13.61
N ASN A 73 -14.16 13.36 -13.55
CA ASN A 73 -13.81 12.00 -13.99
C ASN A 73 -14.38 10.90 -13.10
N CYS A 74 -14.99 11.25 -11.95
CA CYS A 74 -15.65 10.29 -11.07
C CYS A 74 -17.09 9.99 -11.51
N VAL A 75 -17.67 10.83 -12.37
CA VAL A 75 -19.09 10.74 -12.78
C VAL A 75 -19.45 9.39 -13.43
N GLU A 76 -18.55 8.83 -14.24
CA GLU A 76 -18.75 7.52 -14.89
C GLU A 76 -18.80 6.36 -13.91
N TYR A 77 -18.27 6.57 -12.72
CA TYR A 77 -18.17 5.62 -11.62
C TYR A 77 -19.22 5.87 -10.54
N ILE A 78 -20.22 6.71 -10.82
CA ILE A 78 -21.38 6.98 -9.97
C ILE A 78 -22.63 6.30 -10.55
N LEU A 79 -23.46 5.67 -9.73
CA LEU A 79 -24.70 4.99 -10.08
C LEU A 79 -25.67 6.05 -10.57
N ASP A 80 -26.48 5.63 -11.54
CA ASP A 80 -27.45 6.48 -12.22
C ASP A 80 -28.38 7.31 -11.32
N PRO A 81 -28.83 6.88 -10.11
CA PRO A 81 -29.69 7.70 -9.26
C PRO A 81 -29.04 9.00 -8.78
N TYR A 82 -27.74 8.96 -8.47
CA TYR A 82 -26.98 10.11 -7.94
C TYR A 82 -26.22 10.86 -9.03
N LYS A 83 -25.94 10.18 -10.15
CA LYS A 83 -25.17 10.71 -11.27
C LYS A 83 -25.72 12.04 -11.79
N LYS A 84 -27.03 12.10 -12.06
CA LYS A 84 -27.69 13.31 -12.57
C LYS A 84 -27.63 14.49 -11.61
N GLU A 85 -27.72 14.23 -10.31
CA GLU A 85 -27.65 15.28 -9.28
C GLU A 85 -26.23 15.83 -9.17
N PHE A 86 -25.25 14.94 -9.15
CA PHE A 86 -23.85 15.34 -9.10
C PHE A 86 -23.40 16.07 -10.38
N GLU A 87 -23.82 15.63 -11.57
CA GLU A 87 -23.58 16.31 -12.85
C GLU A 87 -24.14 17.75 -12.84
N LYS A 88 -25.34 17.96 -12.27
CA LYS A 88 -25.91 19.30 -12.10
C LYS A 88 -25.08 20.14 -11.14
N PHE A 89 -24.62 19.55 -10.04
CA PHE A 89 -23.79 20.24 -9.06
C PHE A 89 -22.41 20.63 -9.62
N LEU A 90 -21.76 19.73 -10.37
CA LEU A 90 -20.52 20.01 -11.12
C LEU A 90 -20.74 21.13 -12.14
N SER A 91 -21.84 21.09 -12.88
CA SER A 91 -22.20 22.15 -13.84
C SER A 91 -22.37 23.50 -13.15
N PHE A 92 -23.02 23.52 -11.98
CA PHE A 92 -23.13 24.73 -11.16
C PHE A 92 -21.75 25.22 -10.70
N ALA A 93 -20.92 24.36 -10.11
CA ALA A 93 -19.58 24.72 -9.65
C ALA A 93 -18.71 25.27 -10.78
N THR A 94 -18.74 24.63 -11.95
CA THR A 94 -18.09 25.10 -13.19
C THR A 94 -18.58 26.49 -13.60
N SER A 95 -19.90 26.71 -13.62
CA SER A 95 -20.47 28.02 -13.98
C SER A 95 -19.99 29.16 -13.07
N ARG A 96 -19.74 28.86 -11.79
CA ARG A 96 -19.22 29.81 -10.81
C ARG A 96 -17.71 30.00 -10.92
N MET A 97 -16.98 28.92 -11.17
CA MET A 97 -15.52 28.94 -11.34
C MET A 97 -15.10 29.84 -12.52
N VAL A 98 -15.82 29.79 -13.65
CA VAL A 98 -15.50 30.56 -14.86
C VAL A 98 -15.68 32.09 -14.68
N LEU A 99 -16.42 32.53 -13.66
CA LEU A 99 -16.57 33.95 -13.35
C LEU A 99 -15.28 34.59 -12.80
N TYR A 100 -14.33 33.78 -12.32
CA TYR A 100 -13.00 34.25 -11.92
C TYR A 100 -12.09 34.33 -13.15
N SER A 101 -11.60 35.53 -13.45
CA SER A 101 -10.66 35.68 -14.56
C SER A 101 -9.30 35.06 -14.23
N LYS A 102 -8.65 34.47 -15.23
CA LYS A 102 -7.27 33.96 -15.10
C LYS A 102 -6.31 35.03 -14.57
N SER A 103 -6.48 36.28 -15.01
CA SER A 103 -5.68 37.41 -14.52
C SER A 103 -5.88 37.68 -13.03
N CYS A 104 -7.10 37.51 -12.50
CA CYS A 104 -7.38 37.66 -11.08
C CYS A 104 -6.62 36.62 -10.25
N ILE A 105 -6.66 35.35 -10.67
CA ILE A 105 -5.99 34.23 -9.98
C ILE A 105 -4.47 34.43 -9.99
N ILE A 106 -3.89 34.72 -11.17
CA ILE A 106 -2.45 34.95 -11.33
C ILE A 106 -1.99 36.15 -10.49
N ASN A 107 -2.73 37.25 -10.51
CA ASN A 107 -2.40 38.45 -9.72
C ASN A 107 -2.42 38.17 -8.23
N TYR A 108 -3.42 37.42 -7.76
CA TYR A 108 -3.55 37.09 -6.36
C TYR A 108 -2.37 36.23 -5.88
N ILE A 109 -2.10 35.09 -6.56
CA ILE A 109 -0.98 34.21 -6.20
C ILE A 109 0.35 34.98 -6.20
N ARG A 110 0.62 35.78 -7.23
CA ARG A 110 1.85 36.58 -7.34
C ARG A 110 2.04 37.56 -6.18
N ASN A 111 0.97 38.14 -5.67
CA ASN A 111 1.05 39.16 -4.62
C ASN A 111 0.96 38.56 -3.20
N HIS A 112 0.38 37.36 -3.06
CA HIS A 112 0.02 36.75 -1.76
C HIS A 112 0.63 35.36 -1.53
N TYR A 113 1.58 34.89 -2.34
CA TYR A 113 2.16 33.55 -2.18
C TYR A 113 2.71 33.26 -0.78
N LYS A 114 3.29 34.27 -0.09
CA LYS A 114 3.80 34.07 1.28
C LYS A 114 2.67 33.71 2.24
N GLU A 115 1.57 34.46 2.19
CA GLU A 115 0.36 34.23 3.00
C GLU A 115 -0.26 32.86 2.68
N ILE A 116 -0.27 32.47 1.40
CA ILE A 116 -0.80 31.16 0.97
C ILE A 116 0.05 30.02 1.54
N PHE A 117 1.36 30.09 1.36
CA PHE A 117 2.27 29.00 1.74
C PHE A 117 2.68 29.00 3.21
N SER A 118 2.32 30.03 3.98
CA SER A 118 2.43 30.07 5.44
C SER A 118 1.08 29.87 6.13
N TYR A 119 0.04 29.48 5.40
CA TYR A 119 -1.29 29.28 5.97
C TYR A 119 -1.30 27.99 6.80
N GLU A 120 -1.68 28.11 8.07
CA GLU A 120 -1.71 26.99 9.02
C GLU A 120 -3.17 26.69 9.37
N ASP A 121 -3.68 25.58 8.85
CA ASP A 121 -4.97 24.99 9.19
C ASP A 121 -4.88 23.48 8.95
N GLU A 122 -5.16 22.68 9.99
CA GLU A 122 -4.95 21.22 9.99
C GLU A 122 -5.64 20.50 8.81
N TYR A 123 -6.77 21.04 8.32
CA TYR A 123 -7.54 20.41 7.25
C TYR A 123 -7.27 21.03 5.88
N ILE A 124 -7.03 22.34 5.82
CA ILE A 124 -6.98 23.09 4.54
C ILE A 124 -5.55 23.24 4.01
N GLU A 125 -4.54 23.26 4.88
CA GLU A 125 -3.16 23.64 4.54
C GLU A 125 -2.63 22.88 3.32
N HIS A 126 -2.68 21.55 3.35
CA HIS A 126 -2.06 20.73 2.32
C HIS A 126 -2.77 20.85 0.97
N GLY A 127 -4.12 20.75 0.94
CA GLY A 127 -4.90 20.95 -0.27
C GLY A 127 -4.78 22.36 -0.86
N LEU A 128 -4.68 23.40 -0.02
CA LEU A 128 -4.39 24.78 -0.43
C LEU A 128 -3.04 24.87 -1.16
N HIS A 129 -1.98 24.29 -0.61
CA HIS A 129 -0.66 24.29 -1.22
C HIS A 129 -0.64 23.53 -2.55
N GLU A 130 -1.20 22.32 -2.60
CA GLU A 130 -1.23 21.48 -3.80
C GLU A 130 -2.02 22.12 -4.94
N LEU A 131 -3.21 22.65 -4.67
CA LEU A 131 -4.01 23.33 -5.69
C LEU A 131 -3.33 24.62 -6.17
N THR A 132 -2.73 25.39 -5.27
CA THR A 132 -1.96 26.60 -5.65
C THR A 132 -0.76 26.22 -6.52
N LEU A 133 -0.08 25.12 -6.22
CA LEU A 133 1.03 24.62 -7.01
C LEU A 133 0.58 24.21 -8.43
N LYS A 134 -0.59 23.57 -8.57
CA LYS A 134 -1.19 23.28 -9.89
C LYS A 134 -1.39 24.55 -10.72
N PHE A 135 -1.90 25.62 -10.11
CA PHE A 135 -2.03 26.92 -10.78
C PHE A 135 -0.69 27.57 -11.11
N PHE A 136 0.29 27.44 -10.21
CA PHE A 136 1.65 27.89 -10.50
C PHE A 136 2.23 27.17 -11.73
N ILE A 137 2.02 25.86 -11.84
CA ILE A 137 2.47 25.05 -12.96
C ILE A 137 1.78 25.48 -14.26
N GLU A 138 0.45 25.59 -14.24
CA GLU A 138 -0.36 25.97 -15.41
C GLU A 138 -0.03 27.40 -15.90
N TYR A 139 0.14 28.35 -14.98
CA TYR A 139 0.32 29.77 -15.28
C TYR A 139 1.74 30.29 -15.00
N ASN A 140 2.74 29.41 -15.05
CA ASN A 140 4.12 29.71 -14.64
C ASN A 140 4.69 31.01 -15.23
N LYS A 141 4.44 31.31 -16.52
CA LYS A 141 4.93 32.52 -17.20
C LYS A 141 4.49 33.82 -16.50
N GLY A 142 3.32 33.83 -15.88
CA GLY A 142 2.79 35.00 -15.17
C GLY A 142 3.21 35.09 -13.70
N ILE A 143 3.72 34.01 -13.12
CA ILE A 143 3.91 33.89 -11.65
C ILE A 143 5.38 33.73 -11.27
N ILE A 144 6.21 33.06 -12.06
CA ILE A 144 7.57 32.65 -11.66
C ILE A 144 8.50 33.81 -11.26
N ASN A 145 8.35 34.97 -11.90
CA ASN A 145 9.16 36.17 -11.59
C ASN A 145 8.69 36.90 -10.30
N SER A 146 7.75 36.34 -9.54
CA SER A 146 7.27 36.92 -8.27
C SER A 146 8.17 36.64 -7.07
N GLY A 147 9.16 35.74 -7.21
CA GLY A 147 9.97 35.24 -6.11
C GLY A 147 9.32 34.06 -5.34
N ILE A 148 8.19 33.54 -5.82
CA ILE A 148 7.52 32.37 -5.23
C ILE A 148 8.45 31.15 -5.10
N MET A 149 9.27 30.86 -6.13
CA MET A 149 10.16 29.71 -6.12
C MET A 149 11.29 29.88 -5.12
N ASP A 150 11.85 31.08 -4.99
CA ASP A 150 12.86 31.39 -3.97
C ASP A 150 12.30 31.18 -2.57
N TYR A 151 11.11 31.72 -2.32
CA TYR A 151 10.42 31.55 -1.05
C TYR A 151 10.17 30.07 -0.72
N LEU A 152 9.66 29.29 -1.68
CA LEU A 152 9.39 27.87 -1.49
C LEU A 152 10.67 27.07 -1.23
N ILE A 153 11.76 27.35 -1.94
CA ILE A 153 13.04 26.63 -1.72
C ILE A 153 13.64 26.96 -0.35
N GLU A 154 13.53 28.21 0.09
CA GLU A 154 14.09 28.65 1.36
C GLU A 154 13.27 28.20 2.58
N ASN A 155 11.93 28.15 2.45
CA ASN A 155 11.04 27.92 3.59
C ASN A 155 10.34 26.55 3.57
N LYS A 156 10.20 25.93 2.40
CA LYS A 156 9.54 24.62 2.21
C LYS A 156 10.30 23.72 1.21
N PRO A 157 11.62 23.45 1.42
CA PRO A 157 12.44 22.71 0.46
C PRO A 157 11.93 21.28 0.22
N ILE A 158 11.41 20.60 1.25
CA ILE A 158 10.83 19.25 1.13
C ILE A 158 9.62 19.27 0.19
N PHE A 159 8.70 20.22 0.36
CA PHE A 159 7.51 20.35 -0.51
C PHE A 159 7.90 20.58 -1.98
N VAL A 160 8.93 21.39 -2.24
CA VAL A 160 9.46 21.60 -3.60
C VAL A 160 10.05 20.32 -4.17
N PHE A 161 10.81 19.57 -3.35
CA PHE A 161 11.46 18.35 -3.76
C PHE A 161 10.46 17.21 -4.04
N ASP A 162 9.44 17.04 -3.19
CA ASP A 162 8.39 16.02 -3.35
C ASP A 162 7.53 16.27 -4.60
N ASN A 163 7.46 17.52 -5.09
CA ASN A 163 6.77 17.91 -6.32
C ASN A 163 7.71 18.19 -7.51
N LEU A 164 8.98 17.76 -7.42
CA LEU A 164 10.00 18.15 -8.38
C LEU A 164 9.78 17.55 -9.76
N ASP A 165 9.17 16.38 -9.87
CA ASP A 165 8.75 15.75 -11.13
C ASP A 165 7.86 16.69 -11.97
N LYS A 166 6.87 17.32 -11.34
CA LYS A 166 5.95 18.28 -11.97
C LYS A 166 6.68 19.60 -12.28
N LEU A 167 7.54 20.06 -11.37
CA LEU A 167 8.23 21.35 -11.46
C LEU A 167 9.45 21.34 -12.38
N TYR A 168 10.07 20.19 -12.64
CA TYR A 168 11.35 20.08 -13.33
C TYR A 168 11.33 20.73 -14.72
N SER A 169 10.24 20.53 -15.47
CA SER A 169 10.08 21.11 -16.82
C SER A 169 10.02 22.64 -16.81
N ILE A 170 9.54 23.22 -15.71
CA ILE A 170 9.47 24.67 -15.52
C ILE A 170 10.85 25.15 -15.11
N ILE A 171 11.44 24.55 -14.07
CA ILE A 171 12.74 24.97 -13.53
C ILE A 171 13.84 24.91 -14.61
N LYS A 172 13.84 23.87 -15.46
CA LYS A 172 14.80 23.73 -16.55
C LYS A 172 14.75 24.88 -17.56
N LYS A 173 13.59 25.53 -17.75
CA LYS A 173 13.47 26.70 -18.65
C LYS A 173 14.13 27.96 -18.08
N TYR A 174 14.40 28.00 -16.77
CA TYR A 174 15.05 29.11 -16.07
C TYR A 174 16.46 28.71 -15.62
N ASP A 175 17.21 28.11 -16.55
CA ASP A 175 18.64 27.79 -16.44
C ASP A 175 19.07 26.96 -15.21
N ASN A 176 18.15 26.16 -14.65
CA ASN A 176 18.40 25.30 -13.49
C ASN A 176 18.85 26.04 -12.21
N GLU A 177 18.75 27.38 -12.14
CA GLU A 177 19.21 28.17 -10.99
C GLU A 177 18.52 27.72 -9.70
N TYR A 178 17.21 27.48 -9.76
CA TYR A 178 16.43 26.97 -8.64
C TYR A 178 16.84 25.55 -8.20
N LEU A 179 17.21 24.66 -9.13
CA LEU A 179 17.75 23.34 -8.76
C LEU A 179 19.08 23.50 -8.05
N LYS A 180 19.94 24.38 -8.56
CA LYS A 180 21.22 24.67 -7.90
C LYS A 180 20.97 25.19 -6.49
N LYS A 181 20.06 26.15 -6.31
CA LYS A 181 19.70 26.67 -4.98
C LYS A 181 19.19 25.58 -4.03
N LEU A 182 18.29 24.72 -4.51
CA LEU A 182 17.69 23.62 -3.73
C LEU A 182 18.74 22.61 -3.23
N PHE A 183 19.70 22.23 -4.08
CA PHE A 183 20.66 21.19 -3.74
C PHE A 183 22.02 21.69 -3.23
N THR A 184 22.41 22.93 -3.51
CA THR A 184 23.72 23.47 -3.09
C THR A 184 23.66 24.30 -1.83
N SER A 185 22.48 24.81 -1.45
CA SER A 185 22.26 25.42 -0.15
C SER A 185 22.49 24.39 0.95
N GLU A 186 23.37 24.71 1.92
CA GLU A 186 23.68 23.79 3.02
C GLU A 186 22.44 23.51 3.88
N THR A 187 21.62 24.52 4.15
CA THR A 187 20.40 24.38 4.96
C THR A 187 19.37 23.48 4.25
N CYS A 188 19.07 23.76 2.99
CA CYS A 188 18.12 22.97 2.20
C CYS A 188 18.61 21.52 2.03
N PHE A 189 19.89 21.33 1.70
CA PHE A 189 20.44 19.99 1.49
C PHE A 189 20.43 19.15 2.77
N GLN A 190 20.75 19.75 3.92
CA GLN A 190 20.67 19.06 5.21
C GLN A 190 19.23 18.68 5.56
N GLU A 191 18.27 19.56 5.32
CA GLU A 191 16.86 19.27 5.56
C GLU A 191 16.35 18.13 4.67
N LEU A 192 16.64 18.19 3.36
CA LEU A 192 16.32 17.11 2.43
C LEU A 192 17.00 15.80 2.81
N SER A 193 18.27 15.83 3.20
CA SER A 193 19.03 14.62 3.54
C SER A 193 18.58 13.96 4.85
N LYS A 194 17.89 14.69 5.74
CA LYS A 194 17.29 14.09 6.94
C LYS A 194 16.10 13.18 6.62
N TYR A 195 15.30 13.52 5.60
CA TYR A 195 14.02 12.85 5.33
C TYR A 195 13.91 12.18 3.95
N ARG A 196 14.75 12.57 2.99
CA ARG A 196 14.66 12.21 1.55
C ARG A 196 16.03 11.87 0.94
N PHE A 197 17.02 11.43 1.73
CA PHE A 197 18.38 11.19 1.23
C PHE A 197 18.44 10.20 0.06
N ASN A 198 17.67 9.11 0.13
CA ASN A 198 17.58 8.13 -0.95
C ASN A 198 17.00 8.76 -2.23
N ASP A 199 15.98 9.57 -2.10
CA ASP A 199 15.35 10.25 -3.24
C ASP A 199 16.30 11.27 -3.88
N VAL A 200 17.04 12.03 -3.06
CA VAL A 200 18.10 12.94 -3.54
C VAL A 200 19.16 12.17 -4.34
N CYS A 201 19.56 10.99 -3.84
CA CYS A 201 20.47 10.07 -4.53
C CYS A 201 19.90 9.60 -5.88
N ASN A 202 18.65 9.14 -5.91
CA ASN A 202 17.98 8.70 -7.14
C ASN A 202 17.83 9.83 -8.17
N PHE A 203 17.48 11.02 -7.71
CA PHE A 203 17.36 12.20 -8.56
C PHE A 203 18.70 12.60 -9.17
N SER A 204 19.80 12.48 -8.42
CA SER A 204 21.15 12.72 -8.94
C SER A 204 21.51 11.78 -10.09
N VAL A 205 21.13 10.50 -9.99
CA VAL A 205 21.29 9.52 -11.08
C VAL A 205 20.45 9.91 -12.30
N TYR A 206 19.22 10.37 -12.08
CA TYR A 206 18.34 10.84 -13.16
C TYR A 206 18.94 12.05 -13.90
N LEU A 207 19.44 13.05 -13.18
CA LEU A 207 20.11 14.23 -13.77
C LEU A 207 21.33 13.84 -14.60
N TYR A 208 22.13 12.89 -14.10
CA TYR A 208 23.31 12.41 -14.80
C TYR A 208 22.96 11.72 -16.12
N LYS A 209 21.93 10.86 -16.12
CA LYS A 209 21.42 10.21 -17.34
C LYS A 209 20.86 11.21 -18.35
N ASN A 210 20.34 12.34 -17.89
CA ASN A 210 19.81 13.42 -18.72
C ASN A 210 20.85 14.53 -19.05
N ASN A 211 22.14 14.20 -19.02
CA ASN A 211 23.26 15.08 -19.42
C ASN A 211 23.42 16.39 -18.61
N SER A 212 22.87 16.50 -17.40
CA SER A 212 23.02 17.68 -16.53
C SER A 212 24.27 17.59 -15.63
N LYS A 213 25.44 17.38 -16.26
CA LYS A 213 26.67 16.96 -15.56
C LYS A 213 27.23 17.98 -14.56
N GLU A 214 27.08 19.27 -14.81
CA GLU A 214 27.60 20.32 -13.91
C GLU A 214 26.85 20.34 -12.58
N LEU A 215 25.51 20.34 -12.63
CA LEU A 215 24.68 20.25 -11.43
C LEU A 215 24.93 18.96 -10.65
N VAL A 216 25.14 17.83 -11.35
CA VAL A 216 25.47 16.55 -10.70
C VAL A 216 26.81 16.62 -9.96
N LYS A 217 27.79 17.38 -10.45
CA LYS A 217 29.07 17.58 -9.74
C LYS A 217 28.88 18.35 -8.43
N ASP A 218 28.01 19.36 -8.44
CA ASP A 218 27.72 20.11 -7.22
C ASP A 218 26.96 19.21 -6.19
N ILE A 219 26.05 18.36 -6.67
CA ILE A 219 25.29 17.44 -5.82
C ILE A 219 26.16 16.30 -5.27
N GLU A 220 27.06 15.72 -6.08
CA GLU A 220 27.95 14.64 -5.60
C GLU A 220 28.87 15.11 -4.47
N ASP A 221 29.36 16.36 -4.54
CA ASP A 221 30.17 16.98 -3.48
C ASP A 221 29.36 17.07 -2.17
N LYS A 222 28.07 17.45 -2.25
CA LYS A 222 27.17 17.51 -1.09
C LYS A 222 26.83 16.14 -0.53
N ILE A 223 26.52 15.16 -1.38
CA ILE A 223 26.29 13.76 -0.97
C ILE A 223 27.52 13.22 -0.22
N TYR A 224 28.72 13.42 -0.79
CA TYR A 224 29.95 12.96 -0.17
C TYR A 224 30.20 13.67 1.17
N THR A 225 30.02 14.99 1.22
CA THR A 225 30.19 15.78 2.45
C THR A 225 29.25 15.33 3.55
N TYR A 226 27.97 15.10 3.22
CA TYR A 226 26.99 14.56 4.16
C TYR A 226 27.42 13.19 4.68
N CYS A 227 27.87 12.29 3.81
CA CYS A 227 28.41 10.99 4.24
C CYS A 227 29.62 11.14 5.18
N MET A 228 30.51 12.10 4.93
CA MET A 228 31.66 12.35 5.81
C MET A 228 31.25 12.91 7.17
N GLN A 229 30.21 13.75 7.22
CA GLN A 229 29.62 14.22 8.47
C GLN A 229 29.04 13.05 9.27
N GLN A 230 28.31 12.13 8.62
CA GLN A 230 27.80 10.92 9.27
C GLN A 230 28.91 9.98 9.76
N LEU A 231 30.08 10.02 9.12
CA LEU A 231 31.26 9.26 9.56
C LEU A 231 32.01 9.90 10.74
N SER A 232 31.84 11.20 10.96
CA SER A 232 32.49 11.89 12.06
C SER A 232 31.82 11.54 13.38
N ASN A 233 32.60 11.03 14.34
CA ASN A 233 32.13 10.65 15.68
C ASN A 233 31.01 9.58 15.72
N ILE A 234 31.11 8.53 14.90
CA ILE A 234 30.17 7.41 14.96
C ILE A 234 30.34 6.66 16.29
N GLU A 235 29.32 6.70 17.14
CA GLU A 235 29.22 5.74 18.23
C GLU A 235 28.95 4.34 17.68
N ARG A 236 29.55 3.32 18.28
CA ARG A 236 29.47 1.92 17.81
C ARG A 236 28.04 1.43 17.57
N LYS A 237 27.07 1.93 18.35
CA LYS A 237 25.63 1.62 18.24
C LYS A 237 24.94 2.21 17.00
N HIS A 238 25.49 3.26 16.39
CA HIS A 238 24.91 3.94 15.22
C HIS A 238 25.48 3.45 13.88
N VAL A 239 26.36 2.45 13.91
CA VAL A 239 27.07 1.94 12.73
C VAL A 239 26.11 1.48 11.62
N TYR A 240 24.94 0.91 11.93
CA TYR A 240 23.95 0.48 10.93
C TYR A 240 23.32 1.63 10.15
N ASN A 241 22.86 2.67 10.84
CA ASN A 241 22.25 3.83 10.18
C ASN A 241 23.24 4.47 9.21
N VAL A 242 24.50 4.59 9.64
CA VAL A 242 25.57 5.12 8.80
C VAL A 242 25.86 4.18 7.64
N GLN A 243 25.88 2.85 7.86
CA GLN A 243 26.04 1.87 6.79
C GLN A 243 24.95 2.00 5.70
N LEU A 244 23.69 2.19 6.08
CA LEU A 244 22.57 2.37 5.14
C LEU A 244 22.76 3.63 4.27
N ILE A 245 23.08 4.76 4.90
CA ILE A 245 23.35 6.02 4.21
C ILE A 245 24.53 5.85 3.22
N LEU A 246 25.64 5.25 3.68
CA LEU A 246 26.82 5.04 2.85
C LEU A 246 26.57 4.07 1.68
N ASN A 247 25.76 3.03 1.89
CA ASN A 247 25.39 2.09 0.84
C ASN A 247 24.63 2.79 -0.30
N GLU A 248 23.63 3.60 0.03
CA GLU A 248 22.85 4.33 -0.98
C GLU A 248 23.69 5.40 -1.69
N ALA A 249 24.54 6.11 -0.95
CA ALA A 249 25.50 7.03 -1.53
C ALA A 249 26.48 6.32 -2.47
N GLN A 250 27.04 5.18 -2.07
CA GLN A 250 27.99 4.42 -2.89
C GLN A 250 27.37 3.94 -4.21
N LYS A 251 26.17 3.34 -4.14
CA LYS A 251 25.41 2.92 -5.34
C LYS A 251 25.22 4.11 -6.30
N THR A 252 24.91 5.28 -5.75
CA THR A 252 24.69 6.52 -6.50
C THR A 252 25.96 7.03 -7.16
N LEU A 253 27.03 7.20 -6.37
CA LEU A 253 28.33 7.71 -6.84
C LEU A 253 28.92 6.84 -7.95
N VAL A 254 28.75 5.51 -7.89
CA VAL A 254 29.14 4.58 -8.97
C VAL A 254 28.33 4.84 -10.24
N LYS A 255 27.01 4.94 -10.14
CA LYS A 255 26.11 5.16 -11.29
C LYS A 255 26.40 6.48 -12.02
N ILE A 256 26.78 7.53 -11.28
CA ILE A 256 27.14 8.84 -11.85
C ILE A 256 28.62 8.97 -12.22
N LYS A 257 29.42 7.91 -12.07
CA LYS A 257 30.88 7.88 -12.33
C LYS A 257 31.65 8.95 -11.54
N SER A 258 31.28 9.14 -10.28
CA SER A 258 31.90 10.11 -9.39
C SER A 258 33.35 9.75 -9.04
N LYS A 259 34.21 10.77 -8.89
CA LYS A 259 35.57 10.62 -8.36
C LYS A 259 35.61 10.11 -6.91
N TYR A 260 34.53 10.30 -6.15
CA TYR A 260 34.46 9.87 -4.75
C TYR A 260 34.09 8.40 -4.57
N ALA A 261 33.57 7.73 -5.61
CA ALA A 261 33.10 6.35 -5.50
C ALA A 261 34.17 5.36 -4.98
N PRO A 262 35.46 5.41 -5.41
CA PRO A 262 36.50 4.54 -4.86
C PRO A 262 36.81 4.86 -3.39
N VAL A 263 36.78 6.15 -3.02
CA VAL A 263 37.07 6.60 -1.66
C VAL A 263 35.96 6.16 -0.71
N LEU A 264 34.70 6.35 -1.11
CA LEU A 264 33.55 5.97 -0.30
C LEU A 264 33.43 4.44 -0.18
N ALA A 265 33.77 3.66 -1.21
CA ALA A 265 33.83 2.20 -1.14
C ALA A 265 34.72 1.71 0.00
N SER A 266 35.96 2.23 0.09
CA SER A 266 36.90 1.84 1.15
C SER A 266 36.38 2.15 2.56
N LYS A 267 35.61 3.24 2.70
CA LYS A 267 34.99 3.64 3.97
C LYS A 267 33.78 2.76 4.30
N LEU A 268 32.97 2.44 3.30
CA LEU A 268 31.82 1.55 3.43
C LEU A 268 32.25 0.13 3.82
N ASP A 269 33.35 -0.38 3.29
CA ASP A 269 33.90 -1.69 3.68
C ASP A 269 34.28 -1.69 5.17
N ASN A 270 34.95 -0.64 5.64
CA ASN A 270 35.30 -0.48 7.06
C ASN A 270 34.05 -0.44 7.95
N ILE A 271 33.03 0.33 7.55
CA ILE A 271 31.76 0.41 8.28
C ILE A 271 30.99 -0.90 8.24
N THR A 272 31.01 -1.63 7.13
CA THR A 272 30.37 -2.94 6.98
C THR A 272 31.02 -4.01 7.86
N ASN A 273 32.35 -3.99 7.97
CA ASN A 273 33.07 -4.84 8.92
C ASN A 273 32.71 -4.49 10.35
N LYS A 274 32.70 -3.19 10.71
CA LYS A 274 32.28 -2.74 12.03
C LYS A 274 30.83 -3.13 12.36
N ALA A 275 29.93 -3.07 11.38
CA ALA A 275 28.55 -3.52 11.53
C ALA A 275 28.54 -5.03 11.79
N SER A 276 29.18 -5.82 10.95
CA SER A 276 29.27 -7.28 11.09
C SER A 276 29.87 -7.70 12.43
N ASP A 277 30.95 -7.07 12.87
CA ASP A 277 31.59 -7.32 14.16
C ASP A 277 30.64 -6.98 15.32
N TYR A 278 29.93 -5.85 15.23
CA TYR A 278 28.92 -5.48 16.22
C TYR A 278 27.78 -6.51 16.29
N LEU A 279 27.27 -6.97 15.13
CA LEU A 279 26.24 -8.01 15.04
C LEU A 279 26.75 -9.37 15.56
N ARG A 280 28.02 -9.71 15.37
CA ARG A 280 28.60 -10.94 15.91
C ARG A 280 28.78 -10.87 17.43
N GLU A 281 29.24 -9.73 17.94
CA GLU A 281 29.49 -9.53 19.36
C GLU A 281 28.19 -9.35 20.18
N HIS A 282 27.17 -8.69 19.60
CA HIS A 282 25.98 -8.27 20.33
C HIS A 282 24.67 -8.82 19.74
N GLY A 283 24.70 -9.42 18.56
CA GLY A 283 23.54 -10.05 17.94
C GLY A 283 23.27 -11.43 18.53
N GLN A 284 22.10 -11.97 18.18
CA GLN A 284 21.63 -13.26 18.68
C GLN A 284 21.20 -14.13 17.51
N VAL A 285 21.66 -15.37 17.51
CA VAL A 285 21.19 -16.40 16.57
C VAL A 285 20.10 -17.19 17.27
N HIS A 286 18.96 -17.33 16.59
CA HIS A 286 17.84 -18.14 17.05
C HIS A 286 17.61 -19.25 16.04
N GLU A 287 17.77 -20.49 16.48
CA GLU A 287 17.49 -21.70 15.70
C GLU A 287 16.36 -22.47 16.37
N TYR A 288 15.43 -22.99 15.57
CA TYR A 288 14.33 -23.81 16.06
C TYR A 288 13.95 -24.88 15.02
N GLU A 289 13.53 -26.04 15.51
CA GLU A 289 13.01 -27.15 14.70
C GLU A 289 11.48 -27.18 14.78
N LEU A 290 10.81 -27.25 13.63
CA LEU A 290 9.36 -27.41 13.54
C LEU A 290 9.02 -28.87 13.24
N SER A 291 8.38 -29.54 14.19
CA SER A 291 7.94 -30.93 14.04
C SER A 291 6.43 -31.00 13.80
N SER A 292 5.99 -31.85 12.87
CA SER A 292 4.57 -32.17 12.70
C SER A 292 4.03 -33.11 13.79
N LYS A 293 4.91 -33.80 14.54
CA LYS A 293 4.54 -34.83 15.52
C LYS A 293 3.48 -34.38 16.54
N PRO A 294 3.55 -33.18 17.15
CA PRO A 294 2.52 -32.74 18.10
C PRO A 294 1.12 -32.69 17.49
N TYR A 295 1.01 -32.27 16.23
CA TYR A 295 -0.26 -32.23 15.51
C TYR A 295 -0.75 -33.65 15.16
N TYR A 296 0.15 -34.55 14.72
CA TYR A 296 -0.18 -35.96 14.50
C TYR A 296 -0.73 -36.63 15.77
N ASP A 297 -0.03 -36.46 16.89
CA ASP A 297 -0.41 -37.07 18.17
C ASP A 297 -1.74 -36.50 18.70
N TRP A 298 -2.00 -35.21 18.46
CA TRP A 298 -3.28 -34.59 18.79
C TRP A 298 -4.41 -35.12 17.90
N MET A 299 -4.18 -35.23 16.59
CA MET A 299 -5.20 -35.70 15.65
C MET A 299 -5.58 -37.16 15.89
N LYS A 300 -4.62 -38.03 16.24
CA LYS A 300 -4.91 -39.41 16.67
C LYS A 300 -5.88 -39.45 17.85
N LYS A 301 -5.73 -38.55 18.83
CA LYS A 301 -6.67 -38.48 19.96
C LYS A 301 -8.07 -38.03 19.53
N LEU A 302 -8.18 -37.22 18.47
CA LEU A 302 -9.48 -36.83 17.91
C LEU A 302 -10.12 -37.99 17.14
N ASP A 303 -9.33 -38.78 16.42
CA ASP A 303 -9.79 -40.02 15.79
C ASP A 303 -10.29 -41.03 16.84
N ASP A 304 -9.55 -41.24 17.93
CA ASP A 304 -9.96 -42.12 19.04
C ASP A 304 -11.28 -41.67 19.71
N LYS A 305 -11.56 -40.37 19.67
CA LYS A 305 -12.79 -39.76 20.19
C LYS A 305 -13.93 -39.72 19.16
N ASN A 306 -13.72 -40.24 17.95
CA ASN A 306 -14.67 -40.18 16.83
C ASN A 306 -15.16 -38.76 16.52
N VAL A 307 -14.28 -37.76 16.62
CA VAL A 307 -14.59 -36.39 16.16
C VAL A 307 -14.80 -36.40 14.65
N ASP A 308 -15.81 -35.67 14.19
CA ASP A 308 -16.19 -35.62 12.78
C ASP A 308 -15.09 -35.01 11.90
N THR A 309 -15.10 -35.40 10.61
CA THR A 309 -14.06 -35.02 9.65
C THR A 309 -14.00 -33.51 9.41
N PHE A 310 -15.15 -32.83 9.40
CA PHE A 310 -15.20 -31.38 9.19
C PHE A 310 -14.53 -30.64 10.35
N SER A 311 -14.89 -30.96 11.60
CA SER A 311 -14.26 -30.38 12.79
C SER A 311 -12.75 -30.62 12.79
N LYS A 312 -12.29 -31.83 12.45
CA LYS A 312 -10.85 -32.13 12.33
C LYS A 312 -10.18 -31.29 11.23
N TYR A 313 -10.79 -31.18 10.06
CA TYR A 313 -10.28 -30.40 8.94
C TYR A 313 -10.18 -28.90 9.28
N MET A 314 -11.16 -28.35 9.98
CA MET A 314 -11.15 -26.94 10.40
C MET A 314 -9.94 -26.61 11.28
N THR A 315 -9.43 -27.57 12.06
CA THR A 315 -8.22 -27.38 12.89
C THR A 315 -6.92 -27.13 12.10
N ILE A 316 -6.93 -27.25 10.77
CA ILE A 316 -5.80 -26.87 9.90
C ILE A 316 -5.55 -25.36 10.02
N SER A 317 -6.61 -24.56 10.05
CA SER A 317 -6.54 -23.09 9.96
C SER A 317 -7.30 -22.34 11.04
N HIS A 318 -8.17 -23.00 11.81
CA HIS A 318 -9.04 -22.38 12.80
C HIS A 318 -8.90 -23.03 14.18
N ASP A 319 -9.25 -22.28 15.21
CA ASP A 319 -9.45 -22.77 16.58
C ASP A 319 -10.83 -22.35 17.09
N ILE A 320 -11.36 -23.06 18.08
CA ILE A 320 -12.59 -22.64 18.77
C ILE A 320 -12.21 -21.57 19.79
N SER A 321 -12.83 -20.40 19.68
CA SER A 321 -12.64 -19.29 20.63
C SER A 321 -13.23 -19.65 21.98
N SER A 322 -12.44 -19.52 23.05
CA SER A 322 -12.93 -19.71 24.41
C SER A 322 -13.91 -18.62 24.88
N LYS A 323 -14.05 -17.53 24.11
CA LYS A 323 -14.92 -16.40 24.44
C LYS A 323 -16.28 -16.51 23.77
N THR A 324 -16.28 -16.84 22.47
CA THR A 324 -17.50 -16.88 21.66
C THR A 324 -17.99 -18.31 21.43
N GLU A 325 -17.17 -19.32 21.72
CA GLU A 325 -17.41 -20.74 21.38
C GLU A 325 -17.58 -21.00 19.87
N LEU A 326 -17.21 -20.01 19.03
CA LEU A 326 -17.23 -20.10 17.57
C LEU A 326 -15.83 -20.40 17.01
N TRP A 327 -15.79 -20.94 15.81
CA TRP A 327 -14.55 -21.08 15.04
C TRP A 327 -13.98 -19.71 14.69
N GLU A 328 -12.68 -19.54 14.90
CA GLU A 328 -11.93 -18.32 14.66
C GLU A 328 -10.66 -18.64 13.87
N SER A 329 -10.38 -17.86 12.82
CA SER A 329 -9.19 -18.03 11.98
C SER A 329 -7.92 -17.77 12.80
N ARG A 330 -6.98 -18.72 12.77
CA ARG A 330 -5.68 -18.58 13.45
C ARG A 330 -4.89 -17.39 12.91
N LEU A 331 -4.97 -17.15 11.59
CA LEU A 331 -4.26 -16.05 10.95
C LEU A 331 -4.82 -14.69 11.40
N GLN A 332 -6.15 -14.54 11.37
CA GLN A 332 -6.83 -13.33 11.84
C GLN A 332 -6.46 -13.06 13.31
N LYS A 333 -6.66 -14.06 14.17
CA LYS A 333 -6.39 -13.98 15.60
C LYS A 333 -4.95 -13.62 15.93
N ASP A 334 -3.97 -14.28 15.32
CA ASP A 334 -2.55 -14.01 15.62
C ASP A 334 -2.12 -12.63 15.11
N ALA A 335 -2.68 -12.17 13.99
CA ALA A 335 -2.41 -10.86 13.44
C ALA A 335 -3.03 -9.72 14.29
N GLU A 336 -4.25 -9.90 14.78
CA GLU A 336 -4.94 -8.96 15.68
C GLU A 336 -4.29 -8.88 17.06
N ASN A 337 -3.90 -10.03 17.62
CA ASN A 337 -3.35 -10.10 18.97
C ASN A 337 -1.86 -9.71 19.04
N TYR A 338 -1.24 -9.39 17.91
CA TYR A 338 0.14 -8.91 17.90
C TYR A 338 0.26 -7.61 18.71
N LYS A 339 1.20 -7.60 19.66
CA LYS A 339 1.51 -6.42 20.45
C LYS A 339 2.82 -5.82 19.97
N PRO A 340 2.83 -4.54 19.54
CA PRO A 340 4.05 -3.86 19.15
C PRO A 340 5.12 -3.95 20.24
N SER A 341 6.36 -4.14 19.80
CA SER A 341 7.54 -4.24 20.65
C SER A 341 8.58 -3.20 20.23
N ILE A 342 9.65 -3.08 21.01
CA ILE A 342 10.76 -2.18 20.66
C ILE A 342 11.39 -2.52 19.31
N VAL A 343 11.27 -3.76 18.85
CA VAL A 343 11.80 -4.22 17.55
C VAL A 343 11.03 -3.59 16.38
N ASP A 344 9.79 -3.13 16.60
CA ASP A 344 8.99 -2.46 15.57
C ASP A 344 9.38 -0.99 15.37
N LEU A 345 10.12 -0.42 16.32
CA LEU A 345 10.52 0.99 16.32
C LEU A 345 11.94 1.20 15.75
N VAL A 346 12.65 0.12 15.41
CA VAL A 346 14.03 0.19 14.90
C VAL A 346 14.06 -0.01 13.38
N SER A 347 14.95 0.73 12.70
CA SER A 347 15.16 0.56 11.26
C SER A 347 15.67 -0.85 10.95
N THR A 348 15.04 -1.52 9.98
CA THR A 348 15.42 -2.88 9.57
C THR A 348 15.72 -2.93 8.07
N SER A 349 16.40 -4.00 7.63
CA SER A 349 16.66 -4.25 6.21
C SER A 349 15.49 -4.91 5.47
N VAL A 350 14.41 -5.25 6.18
CA VAL A 350 13.17 -5.79 5.61
C VAL A 350 12.25 -4.62 5.35
N SER A 351 11.59 -4.57 4.19
CA SER A 351 10.59 -3.54 3.91
C SER A 351 9.42 -3.65 4.89
N THR A 352 9.09 -2.55 5.56
CA THR A 352 8.05 -2.44 6.60
C THR A 352 7.17 -1.22 6.36
N ASN A 353 5.92 -1.25 6.82
CA ASN A 353 5.02 -0.09 6.92
C ASN A 353 4.35 -0.06 8.30
N ASP A 354 3.42 0.86 8.51
CA ASP A 354 2.70 1.07 9.77
C ASP A 354 1.97 -0.18 10.27
N TYR A 355 1.49 -1.03 9.36
CA TYR A 355 0.83 -2.29 9.71
C TYR A 355 1.83 -3.47 9.78
N PHE A 356 2.63 -3.66 8.73
CA PHE A 356 3.66 -4.68 8.61
C PHE A 356 4.98 -4.21 9.22
N SER A 357 4.97 -4.06 10.54
CA SER A 357 6.19 -3.84 11.30
C SER A 357 7.07 -5.10 11.28
N TYR A 358 8.38 -4.93 11.49
CA TYR A 358 9.32 -6.06 11.43
C TYR A 358 8.95 -7.19 12.42
N GLY A 359 8.60 -6.84 13.65
CA GLY A 359 8.24 -7.80 14.67
C GLY A 359 6.91 -8.50 14.36
N LYS A 360 5.93 -7.79 13.78
CA LYS A 360 4.67 -8.40 13.33
C LYS A 360 4.92 -9.40 12.21
N ILE A 361 5.71 -9.01 11.21
CA ILE A 361 6.13 -9.88 10.10
C ILE A 361 6.73 -11.19 10.66
N LYS A 362 7.74 -11.08 11.52
CA LYS A 362 8.46 -12.26 12.05
C LYS A 362 7.60 -13.14 12.94
N THR A 363 6.78 -12.54 13.79
CA THR A 363 5.97 -13.29 14.76
C THR A 363 4.89 -14.10 14.05
N VAL A 364 4.15 -13.46 13.14
CA VAL A 364 3.06 -14.12 12.42
C VAL A 364 3.60 -15.09 11.36
N ASP A 365 4.70 -14.78 10.65
CA ASP A 365 5.31 -15.75 9.73
C ASP A 365 5.78 -17.02 10.45
N LEU A 366 6.35 -16.90 11.65
CA LEU A 366 6.73 -18.06 12.47
C LEU A 366 5.51 -18.91 12.86
N LYS A 367 4.37 -18.27 13.17
CA LYS A 367 3.10 -18.94 13.45
C LYS A 367 2.55 -19.67 12.22
N ILE A 368 2.57 -19.02 11.06
CA ILE A 368 2.18 -19.63 9.78
C ILE A 368 3.06 -20.85 9.47
N ASN A 369 4.38 -20.74 9.65
CA ASN A 369 5.31 -21.87 9.48
C ASN A 369 4.99 -23.03 10.44
N TYR A 370 4.50 -22.75 11.65
CA TYR A 370 4.03 -23.79 12.56
C TYR A 370 2.70 -24.41 12.10
N TYR A 371 1.72 -23.59 11.69
CA TYR A 371 0.41 -24.09 11.28
C TYR A 371 0.44 -24.88 9.98
N MET A 372 1.29 -24.50 9.02
CA MET A 372 1.42 -25.23 7.76
C MET A 372 1.89 -26.68 7.98
N MET A 373 2.54 -26.99 9.11
CA MET A 373 2.93 -28.37 9.45
C MET A 373 1.73 -29.32 9.57
N SER A 374 0.54 -28.78 9.85
CA SER A 374 -0.71 -29.55 9.84
C SER A 374 -1.00 -30.17 8.48
N LEU A 375 -0.60 -29.54 7.38
CA LEU A 375 -0.90 -30.04 6.04
C LEU A 375 -0.16 -31.34 5.73
N TYR A 376 1.06 -31.54 6.24
CA TYR A 376 1.77 -32.81 6.07
C TYR A 376 0.98 -34.02 6.57
N TYR A 377 0.12 -33.83 7.58
CA TYR A 377 -0.81 -34.86 8.04
C TYR A 377 -1.91 -35.17 7.02
N TRP A 378 -2.48 -34.14 6.42
CA TRP A 378 -3.67 -34.22 5.57
C TRP A 378 -3.35 -34.61 4.12
N VAL A 379 -2.18 -34.23 3.63
CA VAL A 379 -1.70 -34.57 2.27
C VAL A 379 -1.03 -35.94 2.21
N ASP A 380 -0.95 -36.66 3.34
CA ASP A 380 -0.47 -38.04 3.36
C ASP A 380 -1.37 -38.97 2.52
N GLN A 381 -0.81 -40.05 1.98
CA GLN A 381 -1.51 -40.96 1.06
C GLN A 381 -2.81 -41.51 1.65
N GLN A 382 -2.86 -41.71 2.97
CA GLN A 382 -4.04 -42.26 3.65
C GLN A 382 -5.17 -41.25 3.85
N ARG A 383 -4.87 -39.95 3.97
CA ARG A 383 -5.85 -38.91 4.35
C ARG A 383 -6.12 -37.85 3.28
N SER A 384 -5.34 -37.85 2.21
CA SER A 384 -5.53 -36.96 1.07
C SER A 384 -6.95 -37.05 0.47
N GLN A 385 -7.65 -38.18 0.58
CA GLN A 385 -9.06 -38.26 0.16
C GLN A 385 -10.01 -37.52 1.11
N GLU A 386 -9.84 -37.67 2.43
CA GLU A 386 -10.64 -36.95 3.43
C GLU A 386 -10.45 -35.44 3.30
N PHE A 387 -9.20 -35.00 3.10
CA PHE A 387 -8.85 -33.60 2.89
C PHE A 387 -9.60 -32.99 1.69
N ILE A 388 -9.57 -33.68 0.55
CA ILE A 388 -10.18 -33.19 -0.70
C ILE A 388 -11.69 -33.24 -0.66
N HIS A 389 -12.27 -34.32 -0.13
CA HIS A 389 -13.72 -34.41 0.01
C HIS A 389 -14.24 -33.26 0.89
N THR A 390 -13.57 -32.98 2.00
CA THR A 390 -13.97 -31.88 2.89
C THR A 390 -13.77 -30.52 2.24
N MET A 391 -12.66 -30.30 1.52
CA MET A 391 -12.43 -29.05 0.79
C MET A 391 -13.50 -28.80 -0.27
N ILE A 392 -13.91 -29.83 -1.02
CA ILE A 392 -15.02 -29.74 -1.99
C ILE A 392 -16.28 -29.31 -1.25
N SER A 393 -16.69 -30.04 -0.21
CA SER A 393 -17.89 -29.71 0.56
C SER A 393 -17.88 -28.30 1.13
N VAL A 394 -16.72 -27.80 1.57
CA VAL A 394 -16.57 -26.41 2.06
C VAL A 394 -16.83 -25.40 0.93
N ILE A 395 -16.24 -25.59 -0.25
CA ILE A 395 -16.43 -24.68 -1.39
C ILE A 395 -17.87 -24.71 -1.89
N GLU A 396 -18.46 -25.90 -2.00
CA GLU A 396 -19.86 -26.08 -2.40
C GLU A 396 -20.80 -25.40 -1.41
N SER A 397 -20.52 -25.52 -0.10
CA SER A 397 -21.28 -24.83 0.95
C SER A 397 -21.17 -23.31 0.80
N ILE A 398 -19.97 -22.76 0.59
CA ILE A 398 -19.79 -21.31 0.34
C ILE A 398 -20.63 -20.85 -0.85
N TYR A 399 -20.57 -21.56 -1.98
CA TYR A 399 -21.30 -21.19 -3.19
C TYR A 399 -22.82 -21.32 -3.03
N SER A 400 -23.28 -22.33 -2.31
CA SER A 400 -24.69 -22.48 -1.95
C SER A 400 -25.18 -21.29 -1.11
N GLU A 401 -24.45 -20.92 -0.05
CA GLU A 401 -24.85 -19.85 0.87
C GLU A 401 -24.88 -18.47 0.19
N ILE A 402 -23.98 -18.19 -0.76
CA ILE A 402 -23.98 -16.92 -1.51
C ILE A 402 -24.88 -16.95 -2.76
N GLY A 403 -25.57 -18.06 -3.03
CA GLY A 403 -26.44 -18.23 -4.20
C GLY A 403 -25.71 -18.28 -5.55
N PHE A 404 -24.44 -18.67 -5.58
CA PHE A 404 -23.66 -18.78 -6.83
C PHE A 404 -23.98 -20.09 -7.56
N HIS A 405 -24.44 -20.00 -8.81
CA HIS A 405 -24.63 -21.18 -9.66
C HIS A 405 -23.33 -21.56 -10.37
N TYR A 406 -22.82 -22.76 -10.07
CA TYR A 406 -21.57 -23.28 -10.65
C TYR A 406 -21.77 -24.66 -11.27
N ASN A 407 -20.81 -25.05 -12.12
CA ASN A 407 -20.70 -26.43 -12.59
C ASN A 407 -19.95 -27.26 -11.55
N GLU A 408 -20.66 -28.14 -10.85
CA GLU A 408 -20.10 -29.02 -9.81
C GLU A 408 -18.91 -29.84 -10.32
N GLU A 409 -18.97 -30.33 -11.57
CA GLU A 409 -17.89 -31.11 -12.15
C GLU A 409 -16.57 -30.32 -12.26
N ASP A 410 -16.62 -29.01 -12.46
CA ASP A 410 -15.43 -28.19 -12.68
C ASP A 410 -14.67 -27.95 -11.37
N ILE A 411 -15.37 -27.73 -10.26
CA ILE A 411 -14.75 -27.59 -8.93
C ILE A 411 -14.12 -28.91 -8.51
N VAL A 412 -14.86 -30.01 -8.66
CA VAL A 412 -14.37 -31.35 -8.33
C VAL A 412 -13.10 -31.66 -9.12
N LYS A 413 -13.08 -31.36 -10.43
CA LYS A 413 -11.88 -31.52 -11.28
C LYS A 413 -10.71 -30.66 -10.82
N ASP A 414 -10.94 -29.40 -10.45
CA ASP A 414 -9.88 -28.50 -9.99
C ASP A 414 -9.26 -28.96 -8.66
N VAL A 415 -10.10 -29.38 -7.70
CA VAL A 415 -9.63 -29.85 -6.38
C VAL A 415 -8.90 -31.20 -6.51
N ILE A 416 -9.39 -32.11 -7.36
CA ILE A 416 -8.68 -33.37 -7.66
C ILE A 416 -7.31 -33.10 -8.31
N GLN A 417 -7.22 -32.13 -9.22
CA GLN A 417 -5.94 -31.73 -9.81
C GLN A 417 -5.00 -31.11 -8.78
N LEU A 418 -5.51 -30.30 -7.83
CA LEU A 418 -4.72 -29.78 -6.72
C LEU A 418 -4.08 -30.92 -5.93
N LYS A 419 -4.86 -31.96 -5.60
CA LYS A 419 -4.35 -33.14 -4.89
C LYS A 419 -3.24 -33.84 -5.65
N ALA A 420 -3.45 -34.13 -6.93
CA ALA A 420 -2.45 -34.81 -7.75
C ALA A 420 -1.15 -34.01 -7.80
N ALA A 421 -1.24 -32.70 -8.05
CA ALA A 421 -0.11 -31.80 -8.09
C ALA A 421 0.62 -31.68 -6.74
N LEU A 422 -0.09 -31.79 -5.62
CA LEU A 422 0.51 -31.80 -4.27
C LEU A 422 1.22 -33.11 -3.96
N ILE A 423 0.61 -34.26 -4.24
CA ILE A 423 1.24 -35.56 -4.02
C ILE A 423 2.51 -35.67 -4.86
N ASP A 424 2.45 -35.29 -6.13
CA ASP A 424 3.61 -35.34 -7.04
C ASP A 424 4.73 -34.39 -6.60
N ALA A 425 4.39 -33.21 -6.08
CA ALA A 425 5.38 -32.25 -5.58
C ALA A 425 6.00 -32.66 -4.23
N LEU A 426 5.34 -33.53 -3.46
CA LEU A 426 5.78 -34.03 -2.15
C LEU A 426 6.46 -35.40 -2.20
N ASP A 427 6.45 -36.08 -3.36
CA ASP A 427 7.16 -37.34 -3.52
C ASP A 427 8.69 -37.14 -3.39
N LYS A 428 9.39 -38.21 -2.98
CA LYS A 428 10.77 -38.20 -2.45
C LYS A 428 11.87 -37.69 -3.39
N ASN A 429 11.51 -37.31 -4.62
CA ASN A 429 12.42 -36.72 -5.60
C ASN A 429 12.10 -35.24 -5.77
N GLU A 430 12.40 -34.41 -4.75
CA GLU A 430 12.19 -32.95 -4.73
C GLU A 430 12.30 -32.32 -6.13
N ASN A 431 11.16 -32.19 -6.80
CA ASN A 431 11.11 -31.71 -8.16
C ASN A 431 10.70 -30.25 -8.11
N ASN A 432 11.69 -29.38 -7.98
CA ASN A 432 11.49 -27.93 -7.87
C ASN A 432 10.62 -27.35 -9.00
N TYR A 433 10.58 -27.99 -10.17
CA TYR A 433 9.67 -27.62 -11.25
C TYR A 433 8.21 -27.90 -10.90
N LEU A 434 7.91 -29.08 -10.36
CA LEU A 434 6.56 -29.43 -9.91
C LEU A 434 6.14 -28.53 -8.74
N SER A 435 7.03 -28.25 -7.78
CA SER A 435 6.71 -27.35 -6.67
C SER A 435 6.35 -25.93 -7.15
N HIS A 436 7.05 -25.41 -8.15
CA HIS A 436 6.74 -24.12 -8.77
C HIS A 436 5.37 -24.14 -9.49
N MET A 437 5.11 -25.17 -10.29
CA MET A 437 3.84 -25.30 -11.03
C MET A 437 2.65 -25.50 -10.10
N THR A 438 2.81 -26.32 -9.06
CA THR A 438 1.78 -26.53 -8.04
C THR A 438 1.50 -25.25 -7.26
N ALA A 439 2.53 -24.46 -6.94
CA ALA A 439 2.35 -23.16 -6.29
C ALA A 439 1.56 -22.18 -7.18
N PHE A 440 1.90 -22.10 -8.48
CA PHE A 440 1.17 -21.27 -9.45
C PHE A 440 -0.29 -21.70 -9.58
N PHE A 441 -0.54 -23.01 -9.70
CA PHE A 441 -1.90 -23.57 -9.77
C PHE A 441 -2.70 -23.26 -8.50
N THR A 442 -2.10 -23.44 -7.32
CA THR A 442 -2.74 -23.19 -6.02
C THR A 442 -3.18 -21.72 -5.86
N ILE A 443 -2.33 -20.76 -6.24
CA ILE A 443 -2.69 -19.33 -6.21
C ILE A 443 -3.79 -19.02 -7.21
N SER A 444 -3.71 -19.58 -8.43
CA SER A 444 -4.72 -19.38 -9.48
C SER A 444 -6.07 -19.97 -9.10
N PHE A 445 -6.07 -21.09 -8.38
CA PHE A 445 -7.26 -21.73 -7.85
C PHE A 445 -7.97 -20.84 -6.82
N LEU A 446 -7.22 -20.26 -5.87
CA LEU A 446 -7.78 -19.26 -4.95
C LEU A 446 -8.33 -18.04 -5.70
N GLU A 447 -7.59 -17.52 -6.70
CA GLU A 447 -8.04 -16.37 -7.50
C GLU A 447 -9.36 -16.67 -8.23
N LYS A 448 -9.57 -17.90 -8.72
CA LYS A 448 -10.83 -18.34 -9.33
C LYS A 448 -11.97 -18.34 -8.31
N ILE A 449 -11.77 -18.92 -7.12
CA ILE A 449 -12.79 -18.98 -6.06
C ILE A 449 -13.19 -17.58 -5.62
N LEU A 450 -12.22 -16.72 -5.28
CA LEU A 450 -12.49 -15.36 -4.82
C LEU A 450 -13.23 -14.54 -5.88
N ARG A 451 -12.96 -14.78 -7.17
CA ARG A 451 -13.63 -14.09 -8.28
C ARG A 451 -15.09 -14.46 -8.38
N ASN A 452 -15.41 -15.74 -8.25
CA ASN A 452 -16.79 -16.21 -8.25
C ASN A 452 -17.58 -15.57 -7.10
N ILE A 453 -16.98 -15.55 -5.90
CA ILE A 453 -17.59 -14.95 -4.70
C ILE A 453 -17.77 -13.44 -4.87
N TYR A 454 -16.71 -12.73 -5.26
CA TYR A 454 -16.73 -11.28 -5.42
C TYR A 454 -17.77 -10.83 -6.44
N CYS A 455 -17.86 -11.51 -7.59
CA CYS A 455 -18.85 -11.21 -8.63
C CYS A 455 -20.28 -11.44 -8.13
N GLN A 456 -20.50 -12.45 -7.29
CA GLN A 456 -21.82 -12.78 -6.75
C GLN A 456 -22.27 -11.80 -5.66
N LEU A 457 -21.36 -11.37 -4.77
CA LEU A 457 -21.71 -10.46 -3.67
C LEU A 457 -22.00 -9.02 -4.11
N LYS A 458 -21.61 -8.65 -5.33
CA LYS A 458 -21.89 -7.36 -5.95
C LYS A 458 -23.27 -7.35 -6.63
N ASP A 459 -24.33 -7.49 -5.84
CA ASP A 459 -25.70 -7.24 -6.31
C ASP A 459 -25.96 -5.74 -6.65
N ASP A 460 -25.17 -4.81 -6.08
CA ASP A 460 -25.26 -3.35 -6.26
C ASP A 460 -24.00 -2.70 -6.89
N GLY A 461 -23.23 -3.45 -7.69
CA GLY A 461 -21.93 -2.99 -8.20
C GLY A 461 -21.99 -1.78 -9.15
N PHE A 462 -21.26 -0.71 -8.82
CA PHE A 462 -21.00 0.46 -9.70
C PHE A 462 -20.02 0.18 -10.87
N PHE A 463 -19.46 -1.03 -11.03
CA PHE A 463 -18.35 -1.33 -11.98
C PHE A 463 -18.39 -2.73 -12.64
N LEU A 464 -17.77 -2.87 -13.84
CA LEU A 464 -17.76 -4.06 -14.73
C LEU A 464 -16.87 -5.25 -14.26
N THR A 465 -17.27 -6.48 -14.60
CA THR A 465 -16.79 -7.78 -14.05
C THR A 465 -15.60 -8.46 -14.74
N SER A 466 -15.27 -8.16 -16.01
CA SER A 466 -14.23 -8.88 -16.79
C SER A 466 -12.79 -8.42 -16.53
N SER A 467 -12.60 -7.34 -15.75
CA SER A 467 -11.30 -6.76 -15.38
C SER A 467 -10.85 -7.10 -13.95
N THR A 468 -11.60 -7.96 -13.25
CA THR A 468 -11.37 -8.26 -11.83
C THR A 468 -10.12 -9.14 -11.65
N THR A 469 -9.11 -8.61 -10.97
CA THR A 469 -7.86 -9.30 -10.63
C THR A 469 -7.82 -9.65 -9.15
N LEU A 470 -6.90 -10.51 -8.72
CA LEU A 470 -6.68 -10.76 -7.28
C LEU A 470 -6.50 -9.46 -6.47
N GLY A 471 -5.84 -8.46 -7.05
CA GLY A 471 -5.65 -7.15 -6.42
C GLY A 471 -6.93 -6.32 -6.29
N SER A 472 -7.91 -6.46 -7.18
CA SER A 472 -9.20 -5.78 -7.01
C SER A 472 -10.10 -6.49 -6.01
N MET A 473 -9.94 -7.80 -5.79
CA MET A 473 -10.76 -8.57 -4.85
C MET A 473 -10.28 -8.45 -3.41
N LEU A 474 -8.96 -8.44 -3.22
CA LEU A 474 -8.32 -8.30 -1.92
C LEU A 474 -8.04 -6.84 -1.55
N GLY A 475 -8.27 -5.91 -2.49
CA GLY A 475 -7.98 -4.50 -2.31
C GLY A 475 -6.48 -4.15 -2.33
N LYS A 476 -6.20 -2.86 -2.15
CA LYS A 476 -4.85 -2.34 -1.91
C LYS A 476 -4.93 -1.37 -0.72
N ASN A 477 -4.04 -1.49 0.26
CA ASN A 477 -4.16 -0.78 1.55
C ASN A 477 -5.50 -1.10 2.24
N ASP A 478 -6.11 -0.18 2.99
CA ASP A 478 -7.41 -0.43 3.60
C ASP A 478 -8.56 -0.43 2.57
N ASN A 479 -8.28 -0.32 1.26
CA ASN A 479 -9.29 -0.31 0.20
C ASN A 479 -9.75 -1.71 -0.25
N VAL A 480 -10.43 -2.44 0.64
CA VAL A 480 -11.08 -3.73 0.35
C VAL A 480 -12.60 -3.55 0.28
N ASP A 481 -13.27 -4.31 -0.59
CA ASP A 481 -14.73 -4.35 -0.61
C ASP A 481 -15.28 -4.84 0.75
N SER A 482 -16.22 -4.11 1.34
CA SER A 482 -16.69 -4.39 2.71
C SER A 482 -17.35 -5.76 2.87
N LYS A 483 -17.99 -6.29 1.83
CA LYS A 483 -18.55 -7.66 1.86
C LYS A 483 -17.43 -8.69 1.82
N MET A 484 -16.42 -8.49 0.97
CA MET A 484 -15.21 -9.34 0.96
C MET A 484 -14.44 -9.27 2.28
N GLU A 485 -14.36 -8.08 2.87
CA GLU A 485 -13.73 -7.88 4.18
C GLU A 485 -14.50 -8.62 5.28
N LYS A 486 -15.83 -8.53 5.28
CA LYS A 486 -16.70 -9.24 6.23
C LYS A 486 -16.55 -10.76 6.16
N ILE A 487 -16.43 -11.34 4.97
CA ILE A 487 -16.33 -12.80 4.81
C ILE A 487 -14.90 -13.33 4.93
N ILE A 488 -13.85 -12.58 4.59
CA ILE A 488 -12.47 -13.10 4.70
C ILE A 488 -11.84 -12.72 6.05
N GLY A 489 -12.10 -11.52 6.55
CA GLY A 489 -11.46 -10.91 7.72
C GLY A 489 -10.38 -9.90 7.33
N THR A 490 -10.37 -8.75 8.00
CA THR A 490 -9.51 -7.60 7.69
C THR A 490 -8.01 -7.93 7.72
N ASP A 491 -7.54 -8.51 8.83
CA ASP A 491 -6.12 -8.85 8.99
C ASP A 491 -5.74 -10.04 8.10
N HIS A 492 -6.65 -11.00 7.92
CA HIS A 492 -6.48 -12.11 7.01
C HIS A 492 -6.20 -11.62 5.59
N ILE A 493 -7.00 -10.68 5.08
CA ILE A 493 -6.80 -10.08 3.75
C ILE A 493 -5.46 -9.36 3.65
N LYS A 494 -5.05 -8.61 4.67
CA LYS A 494 -3.72 -7.96 4.69
C LYS A 494 -2.61 -9.00 4.52
N TRP A 495 -2.68 -10.11 5.25
CA TRP A 495 -1.68 -11.18 5.15
C TRP A 495 -1.69 -11.93 3.82
N ILE A 496 -2.86 -12.18 3.22
CA ILE A 496 -2.92 -12.77 1.88
C ILE A 496 -2.33 -11.81 0.84
N ARG A 497 -2.58 -10.50 0.96
CA ARG A 497 -1.91 -9.49 0.13
C ARG A 497 -0.41 -9.47 0.33
N TYR A 498 0.07 -9.54 1.57
CA TYR A 498 1.50 -9.58 1.88
C TYR A 498 2.21 -10.73 1.15
N TYR A 499 1.65 -11.94 1.15
CA TYR A 499 2.29 -13.08 0.49
C TYR A 499 2.08 -13.09 -1.02
N PHE A 500 0.84 -12.95 -1.50
CA PHE A 500 0.54 -13.17 -2.93
C PHE A 500 0.72 -11.91 -3.77
N LEU A 501 0.52 -10.73 -3.22
CA LEU A 501 0.61 -9.44 -3.91
C LEU A 501 1.68 -8.56 -3.23
N SER A 502 1.55 -7.25 -3.39
CA SER A 502 2.20 -6.28 -2.52
C SER A 502 1.10 -5.52 -1.79
N ASP A 503 1.23 -5.39 -0.49
CA ASP A 503 0.52 -4.36 0.27
C ASP A 503 1.13 -2.98 -0.04
N GLY A 504 0.57 -1.89 0.49
CA GLY A 504 1.04 -0.51 0.26
C GLY A 504 2.56 -0.35 0.24
N ASP A 505 3.06 0.63 -0.51
CA ASP A 505 4.49 0.96 -0.60
C ASP A 505 5.40 -0.18 -1.11
N SER A 506 4.85 -1.13 -1.87
CA SER A 506 5.58 -2.29 -2.41
C SER A 506 6.09 -3.26 -1.34
N ILE A 507 5.40 -3.35 -0.21
CA ILE A 507 5.74 -4.28 0.89
C ILE A 507 5.01 -5.61 0.68
N GLY A 508 5.72 -6.72 0.84
CA GLY A 508 5.20 -8.07 0.63
C GLY A 508 6.06 -8.89 -0.33
N GLU A 509 5.82 -10.20 -0.33
CA GLU A 509 6.59 -11.17 -1.12
C GLU A 509 6.20 -11.20 -2.60
N ASN A 510 4.99 -10.73 -2.96
CA ASN A 510 4.47 -10.66 -4.32
C ASN A 510 4.60 -11.99 -5.09
N LEU A 511 4.36 -13.10 -4.40
CA LEU A 511 4.59 -14.45 -4.92
C LEU A 511 3.79 -14.69 -6.20
N ARG A 512 2.56 -14.19 -6.32
CA ARG A 512 1.72 -14.39 -7.52
C ARG A 512 2.42 -13.88 -8.77
N ASN A 513 2.92 -12.65 -8.75
CA ASN A 513 3.57 -12.06 -9.93
C ASN A 513 4.98 -12.62 -10.14
N ARG A 514 5.73 -12.89 -9.06
CA ARG A 514 7.09 -13.44 -9.18
C ARG A 514 7.08 -14.86 -9.75
N ILE A 515 6.14 -15.70 -9.32
CA ILE A 515 5.95 -17.07 -9.83
C ILE A 515 5.42 -17.04 -11.27
N ALA A 516 4.41 -16.22 -11.57
CA ALA A 516 3.79 -16.16 -12.90
C ALA A 516 4.72 -15.63 -14.00
N HIS A 517 5.57 -14.66 -13.68
CA HIS A 517 6.42 -13.97 -14.65
C HIS A 517 7.92 -14.30 -14.52
N PHE A 518 8.31 -15.24 -13.66
CA PHE A 518 9.71 -15.54 -13.34
C PHE A 518 10.51 -14.28 -12.96
N LYS A 519 9.86 -13.33 -12.29
CA LYS A 519 10.48 -12.08 -11.87
C LYS A 519 11.25 -12.33 -10.57
N ASP A 520 12.57 -12.24 -10.63
CA ASP A 520 13.46 -12.39 -9.47
C ASP A 520 13.27 -13.73 -8.72
N ILE A 521 12.83 -14.78 -9.42
CA ILE A 521 12.67 -16.17 -8.96
C ILE A 521 13.14 -17.11 -10.07
N ARG A 522 13.91 -18.14 -9.71
CA ARG A 522 14.34 -19.24 -10.56
C ARG A 522 13.58 -20.53 -10.21
N ILE A 523 13.50 -21.44 -11.18
CA ILE A 523 13.04 -22.82 -10.95
C ILE A 523 14.04 -23.44 -9.96
N GLY A 524 13.61 -23.72 -8.73
CA GLY A 524 14.49 -24.06 -7.60
C GLY A 524 14.24 -23.27 -6.33
N ASP A 525 13.74 -22.04 -6.47
CA ASP A 525 13.58 -21.13 -5.33
C ASP A 525 12.29 -21.41 -4.54
N ILE A 526 11.28 -22.02 -5.19
CA ILE A 526 10.06 -22.52 -4.52
C ILE A 526 10.32 -23.94 -4.04
N GLN A 527 10.78 -24.06 -2.80
CA GLN A 527 10.97 -25.34 -2.11
C GLN A 527 9.67 -25.82 -1.47
N THR A 528 9.66 -27.09 -1.07
CA THR A 528 8.51 -27.75 -0.44
C THR A 528 7.89 -26.98 0.73
N PRO A 529 8.64 -26.40 1.69
CA PRO A 529 8.04 -25.62 2.77
C PRO A 529 7.29 -24.39 2.27
N GLN A 530 7.79 -23.71 1.24
CA GLN A 530 7.13 -22.54 0.66
C GLN A 530 5.85 -22.96 -0.09
N LEU A 531 5.87 -24.09 -0.81
CA LEU A 531 4.67 -24.65 -1.42
C LEU A 531 3.60 -24.95 -0.35
N ILE A 532 3.97 -25.64 0.72
CA ILE A 532 3.06 -26.00 1.80
C ILE A 532 2.50 -24.75 2.50
N LYS A 533 3.32 -23.69 2.67
CA LYS A 533 2.84 -22.38 3.15
C LYS A 533 1.75 -21.80 2.23
N ILE A 534 1.97 -21.80 0.92
CA ILE A 534 1.02 -21.28 -0.07
C ILE A 534 -0.30 -22.07 0.01
N VAL A 535 -0.25 -23.39 0.09
CA VAL A 535 -1.42 -24.25 0.24
C VAL A 535 -2.16 -23.93 1.54
N TRP A 536 -1.44 -23.75 2.64
CA TRP A 536 -2.04 -23.42 3.93
C TRP A 536 -2.76 -22.07 3.88
N LEU A 537 -2.17 -21.05 3.25
CA LEU A 537 -2.81 -19.74 3.06
C LEU A 537 -4.10 -19.85 2.26
N VAL A 538 -4.13 -20.67 1.20
CA VAL A 538 -5.34 -20.93 0.40
C VAL A 538 -6.41 -21.64 1.24
N VAL A 539 -6.07 -22.72 1.94
CA VAL A 539 -6.99 -23.45 2.83
C VAL A 539 -7.52 -22.52 3.93
N SER A 540 -6.65 -21.73 4.53
CA SER A 540 -7.02 -20.76 5.57
C SER A 540 -8.02 -19.74 5.06
N THR A 541 -7.81 -19.21 3.84
CA THR A 541 -8.71 -18.22 3.22
C THR A 541 -10.07 -18.82 2.93
N ILE A 542 -10.13 -19.98 2.27
CA ILE A 542 -11.39 -20.66 1.93
C ILE A 542 -12.17 -20.99 3.21
N ASN A 543 -11.50 -21.53 4.22
CA ASN A 543 -12.16 -21.88 5.49
C ASN A 543 -12.65 -20.62 6.23
N SER A 544 -11.91 -19.51 6.17
CA SER A 544 -12.33 -18.26 6.81
C SER A 544 -13.59 -17.70 6.16
N ILE A 545 -13.71 -17.81 4.84
CA ILE A 545 -14.93 -17.45 4.10
C ILE A 545 -16.13 -18.23 4.63
N LEU A 546 -16.05 -19.56 4.65
CA LEU A 546 -17.16 -20.38 5.16
C LEU A 546 -17.54 -20.00 6.59
N ILE A 547 -16.56 -19.94 7.50
CA ILE A 547 -16.82 -19.70 8.92
C ILE A 547 -17.40 -18.31 9.14
N ASN A 548 -16.91 -17.28 8.45
CA ASN A 548 -17.45 -15.94 8.60
C ASN A 548 -18.83 -15.78 7.96
N ILE A 549 -19.16 -16.52 6.90
CA ILE A 549 -20.54 -16.61 6.39
C ILE A 549 -21.44 -17.22 7.47
N MET A 550 -21.01 -18.33 8.08
CA MET A 550 -21.79 -19.01 9.13
C MET A 550 -21.92 -18.19 10.42
N ASN A 551 -20.89 -17.43 10.79
CA ASN A 551 -20.88 -16.63 12.01
C ASN A 551 -21.58 -15.27 11.83
N ASN A 552 -21.59 -14.73 10.61
CA ASN A 552 -22.19 -13.45 10.29
C ASN A 552 -23.33 -13.70 9.28
N ASP A 553 -24.55 -14.00 9.73
CA ASP A 553 -25.74 -14.11 8.86
C ASP A 553 -25.69 -13.00 7.77
N ILE A 554 -25.50 -13.39 6.51
CA ILE A 554 -25.32 -12.44 5.40
C ILE A 554 -26.66 -11.80 4.99
N ASP A 555 -27.78 -12.23 5.56
CA ASP A 555 -29.14 -11.88 5.14
C ASP A 555 -29.91 -10.88 6.05
N ASN A 556 -29.27 -10.07 6.89
CA ASN A 556 -29.98 -9.03 7.65
C ASN A 556 -29.22 -7.69 7.76
N ASP A 557 -28.99 -7.03 6.62
CA ASP A 557 -28.96 -5.56 6.54
C ASP A 557 -29.56 -5.06 5.21
#